data_AF-A0A936WKU9-F1
#
_entry.id   AF-A0A936WKU9-F1
#
_cell.length_a   1.000
_cell.length_b   1.000
_cell.length_c   1.000
_cell.angle_alpha   90.00
_cell.angle_beta   90.00
_cell.angle_gamma   90.00
#
_symmetry.space_group_name_H-M   'P 1'
#
loop_
_entity.id
_entity.type
_entity.pdbx_description
1 polymer ?
#
loop_
_entity_poly.entity_id
_entity_poly.type
_entity_poly.pdbx_seq_one_letter_code
_entity_poly.pdbx_strand_id
1 'polypeptide(L)'
;MISPPSVLAFSRIRLWRAFQSLMVFSAVVAGVVGILCLEMGARARASFFEAEGYRFWANDPSVARRALEAEFLNAGERWTALADRRERSEDVLRLERDILRAHYDARVAESSAKRAYFAYRDVYRLFGRPETRYSRRARLLAPAAKEAWREETRRRGLPVTDLMFDPEPGEEGDRRVVFSTARLDEARRLEAHLRSAGFSVQMMESRGGAGAWARGFILTVSSSEFWEAHASLKTQLAPNLPSFSPKST
;
A
#
# COMPACT_ATOMS: atom_id res chain seq x y z
N MET A 1 -35.40 64.46 -20.58
CA MET A 1 -35.35 63.87 -19.22
C MET A 1 -34.83 62.44 -19.36
N ILE A 2 -33.64 62.15 -18.82
CA ILE A 2 -33.07 60.80 -18.81
C ILE A 2 -33.45 60.19 -17.46
N SER A 3 -34.31 59.17 -17.47
CA SER A 3 -34.68 58.47 -16.23
C SER A 3 -33.45 57.74 -15.67
N PRO A 4 -33.13 57.88 -14.37
CA PRO A 4 -32.00 57.18 -13.78
C PRO A 4 -32.22 55.66 -13.86
N PRO A 5 -31.19 54.87 -14.19
CA PRO A 5 -31.30 53.41 -14.15
C PRO A 5 -31.72 52.97 -12.75
N SER A 6 -32.74 52.13 -12.68
CA SER A 6 -33.30 51.66 -11.42
C SER A 6 -32.23 50.92 -10.61
N VAL A 7 -32.11 51.26 -9.31
CA VAL A 7 -31.16 50.65 -8.35
C VAL A 7 -31.25 49.10 -8.34
N LEU A 8 -32.42 48.56 -8.71
CA LEU A 8 -32.69 47.13 -8.85
C LEU A 8 -31.91 46.44 -9.99
N ALA A 9 -31.50 47.16 -11.03
CA ALA A 9 -30.71 46.60 -12.12
C ALA A 9 -29.27 46.29 -11.68
N PHE A 10 -28.68 47.15 -10.84
CA PHE A 10 -27.32 46.97 -10.33
C PHE A 10 -27.18 45.80 -9.34
N SER A 11 -28.21 45.52 -8.54
CA SER A 11 -28.19 44.38 -7.60
C SER A 11 -28.22 43.02 -8.32
N ARG A 12 -29.01 42.90 -9.39
CA ARG A 12 -29.09 41.68 -10.21
C ARG A 12 -27.78 41.33 -10.90
N ILE A 13 -27.06 42.32 -11.45
CA ILE A 13 -25.76 42.10 -12.10
C ILE A 13 -24.71 41.64 -11.09
N ARG A 14 -24.70 42.21 -9.86
CA ARG A 14 -23.79 41.78 -8.79
C ARG A 14 -24.07 40.36 -8.33
N LEU A 15 -25.35 40.00 -8.13
CA LEU A 15 -25.75 38.64 -7.77
C LEU A 15 -25.37 37.61 -8.83
N TRP A 16 -25.61 37.93 -10.11
CA TRP A 16 -25.25 37.04 -11.22
C TRP A 16 -23.73 36.80 -11.31
N ARG A 17 -22.92 37.87 -11.18
CA ARG A 17 -21.46 37.74 -11.17
C ARG A 17 -20.96 36.93 -9.97
N ALA A 18 -21.53 37.13 -8.79
CA ALA A 18 -21.19 36.34 -7.60
C ALA A 18 -21.51 34.85 -7.80
N PHE A 19 -22.66 34.53 -8.38
CA PHE A 19 -23.05 33.17 -8.72
C PHE A 19 -22.09 32.54 -9.75
N GLN A 20 -21.75 33.27 -10.82
CA GLN A 20 -20.78 32.80 -11.82
C GLN A 20 -19.40 32.53 -11.19
N SER A 21 -18.89 33.43 -10.35
CA SER A 21 -17.61 33.22 -9.66
C SER A 21 -17.65 32.00 -8.73
N LEU A 22 -18.75 31.79 -8.01
CA LEU A 22 -18.94 30.62 -7.16
C LEU A 22 -18.95 29.32 -7.98
N MET A 23 -19.63 29.30 -9.13
CA MET A 23 -19.65 28.15 -10.03
C MET A 23 -18.26 27.83 -10.60
N VAL A 24 -17.53 28.85 -11.07
CA VAL A 24 -16.15 28.68 -11.57
C VAL A 24 -15.23 28.17 -10.47
N PHE A 25 -15.29 28.77 -9.28
CA PHE A 25 -14.50 28.32 -8.14
C PHE A 25 -14.81 26.86 -7.78
N SER A 26 -16.08 26.50 -7.71
CA SER A 26 -16.52 25.13 -7.42
C SER A 26 -16.02 24.13 -8.48
N ALA A 27 -16.08 24.50 -9.76
CA ALA A 27 -15.58 23.69 -10.85
C ALA A 27 -14.05 23.48 -10.79
N VAL A 28 -13.29 24.52 -10.44
CA VAL A 28 -11.83 24.42 -10.25
C VAL A 28 -11.51 23.50 -9.08
N VAL A 29 -12.17 23.67 -7.93
CA VAL A 29 -11.98 22.80 -6.76
C VAL A 29 -12.30 21.35 -7.10
N ALA A 30 -13.44 21.10 -7.78
CA ALA A 30 -13.82 19.77 -8.22
C ALA A 30 -12.78 19.17 -9.20
N GLY A 31 -12.26 19.96 -10.13
CA GLY A 31 -11.21 19.55 -11.05
C GLY A 31 -9.92 19.13 -10.34
N VAL A 32 -9.45 19.93 -9.38
CA VAL A 32 -8.26 19.63 -8.57
C VAL A 32 -8.46 18.34 -7.76
N VAL A 33 -9.60 18.20 -7.07
CA VAL A 33 -9.94 16.99 -6.31
C VAL A 33 -10.01 15.77 -7.23
N GLY A 34 -10.56 15.91 -8.43
CA GLY A 34 -10.60 14.85 -9.44
C GLY A 34 -9.21 14.36 -9.85
N ILE A 35 -8.29 15.29 -10.14
CA ILE A 35 -6.90 14.96 -10.49
C ILE A 35 -6.21 14.22 -9.34
N LEU A 36 -6.36 14.72 -8.10
CA LEU A 36 -5.78 14.08 -6.91
C LEU A 36 -6.32 12.66 -6.71
N CYS A 37 -7.63 12.45 -6.88
CA CYS A 37 -8.22 11.10 -6.78
C CYS A 37 -7.66 10.14 -7.84
N LEU A 38 -7.50 10.60 -9.08
CA LEU A 38 -6.94 9.79 -10.16
C LEU A 38 -5.47 9.44 -9.90
N GLU A 39 -4.68 10.41 -9.45
CA GLU A 39 -3.27 10.21 -9.12
C GLU A 39 -3.13 9.21 -7.95
N MET A 40 -3.88 9.39 -6.87
CA MET A 40 -3.87 8.47 -5.72
C MET A 40 -4.28 7.05 -6.14
N GLY A 41 -5.30 6.92 -7.01
CA GLY A 41 -5.70 5.63 -7.57
C GLY A 41 -4.61 4.97 -8.41
N ALA A 42 -3.86 5.74 -9.21
CA ALA A 42 -2.74 5.24 -9.99
C ALA A 42 -1.56 4.81 -9.11
N ARG A 43 -1.22 5.59 -8.08
CA ARG A 43 -0.16 5.25 -7.11
C ARG A 43 -0.55 4.02 -6.29
N ALA A 44 -1.79 3.94 -5.80
CA ALA A 44 -2.31 2.75 -5.12
C ALA A 44 -2.18 1.49 -5.98
N ARG A 45 -2.51 1.59 -7.27
CA ARG A 45 -2.37 0.49 -8.22
C ARG A 45 -0.91 0.08 -8.39
N ALA A 46 -0.01 1.03 -8.62
CA ALA A 46 1.40 0.78 -8.86
C ALA A 46 2.04 0.10 -7.63
N SER A 47 1.90 0.70 -6.44
CA SER A 47 2.42 0.14 -5.19
C SER A 47 1.80 -1.22 -4.85
N PHE A 48 0.53 -1.46 -5.21
CA PHE A 48 -0.09 -2.78 -5.03
C PHE A 48 0.57 -3.85 -5.89
N PHE A 49 0.85 -3.56 -7.17
CA PHE A 49 1.54 -4.52 -8.04
C PHE A 49 3.00 -4.73 -7.64
N GLU A 50 3.67 -3.69 -7.15
CA GLU A 50 4.99 -3.81 -6.55
C GLU A 50 4.96 -4.78 -5.34
N ALA A 51 3.97 -4.62 -4.45
CA ALA A 51 3.76 -5.51 -3.31
C ALA A 51 3.49 -6.96 -3.73
N GLU A 52 2.68 -7.18 -4.77
CA GLU A 52 2.45 -8.52 -5.35
C GLU A 52 3.75 -9.13 -5.91
N GLY A 53 4.61 -8.31 -6.53
CA GLY A 53 5.93 -8.73 -7.00
C GLY A 53 6.82 -9.21 -5.85
N TYR A 54 6.91 -8.45 -4.77
CA TYR A 54 7.64 -8.86 -3.57
C TYR A 54 7.03 -10.09 -2.90
N ARG A 55 5.70 -10.21 -2.86
CA ARG A 55 5.03 -11.41 -2.32
C ARG A 55 5.36 -12.63 -3.17
N PHE A 56 5.40 -12.48 -4.49
CA PHE A 56 5.81 -13.55 -5.40
C PHE A 56 7.27 -13.95 -5.15
N TRP A 57 8.18 -13.00 -4.99
CA TRP A 57 9.58 -13.25 -4.61
C TRP A 57 9.74 -13.90 -3.24
N ALA A 58 8.87 -13.59 -2.28
CA ALA A 58 8.86 -14.25 -0.97
C ALA A 58 8.48 -15.74 -1.07
N ASN A 59 7.61 -16.09 -2.02
CA ASN A 59 7.21 -17.48 -2.29
C ASN A 59 8.27 -18.25 -3.10
N ASP A 60 8.98 -17.56 -4.00
CA ASP A 60 10.08 -18.13 -4.79
C ASP A 60 11.33 -17.22 -4.76
N PRO A 61 12.20 -17.38 -3.74
CA PRO A 61 13.42 -16.59 -3.62
C PRO A 61 14.41 -16.80 -4.76
N SER A 62 14.34 -17.93 -5.47
CA SER A 62 15.22 -18.21 -6.60
C SER A 62 14.92 -17.29 -7.79
N VAL A 63 13.63 -16.99 -8.01
CA VAL A 63 13.21 -16.02 -9.02
C VAL A 63 13.62 -14.60 -8.64
N ALA A 64 13.49 -14.25 -7.35
CA ALA A 64 13.94 -12.96 -6.85
C ALA A 64 15.44 -12.74 -7.10
N ARG A 65 16.27 -13.74 -6.80
CA ARG A 65 17.72 -13.66 -6.98
C ARG A 65 18.10 -13.47 -8.44
N ARG A 66 17.48 -14.23 -9.36
CA ARG A 66 17.70 -14.09 -10.80
C ARG A 66 17.29 -12.72 -11.33
N ALA A 67 16.15 -12.20 -10.88
CA ALA A 67 15.69 -10.87 -11.27
C ALA A 67 16.65 -9.77 -10.79
N LEU A 68 17.07 -9.82 -9.53
CA LEU A 68 18.03 -8.87 -8.95
C LEU A 68 19.42 -8.97 -9.61
N GLU A 69 19.86 -10.18 -9.97
CA GLU A 69 21.11 -10.40 -10.67
C GLU A 69 21.06 -9.85 -12.09
N ALA A 70 19.96 -10.07 -12.83
CA ALA A 70 19.76 -9.48 -14.14
C ALA A 70 19.75 -7.94 -14.08
N GLU A 71 19.07 -7.34 -13.08
CA GLU A 71 19.10 -5.90 -12.85
C GLU A 71 20.53 -5.38 -12.57
N PHE A 72 21.30 -6.10 -11.74
CA PHE A 72 22.69 -5.76 -11.44
C PHE A 72 23.60 -5.83 -12.67
N LEU A 73 23.49 -6.89 -13.48
CA LEU A 73 24.27 -7.06 -14.71
C LEU A 73 23.91 -6.01 -15.76
N ASN A 74 22.62 -5.75 -15.98
CA ASN A 74 22.15 -4.72 -16.91
C ASN A 74 22.61 -3.31 -16.49
N ALA A 75 22.65 -3.03 -15.19
CA ALA A 75 23.24 -1.79 -14.69
C ALA A 75 24.74 -1.76 -14.97
N GLY A 76 25.46 -2.87 -14.73
CA GLY A 76 26.88 -3.05 -15.06
C GLY A 76 27.22 -2.74 -16.52
N GLU A 77 26.41 -3.21 -17.48
CA GLU A 77 26.59 -2.95 -18.92
C GLU A 77 26.46 -1.46 -19.28
N ARG A 78 25.58 -0.72 -18.60
CA ARG A 78 25.48 0.74 -18.78
C ARG A 78 26.76 1.43 -18.31
N TRP A 79 27.40 0.91 -17.26
CA TRP A 79 28.63 1.48 -16.72
C TRP A 79 29.85 1.17 -17.59
N THR A 80 29.93 -0.03 -18.17
CA THR A 80 30.98 -0.34 -19.16
C THR A 80 30.88 0.58 -20.37
N ALA A 81 29.66 0.85 -20.85
CA ALA A 81 29.45 1.80 -21.95
C ALA A 81 29.89 3.24 -21.61
N LEU A 82 29.69 3.70 -20.37
CA LEU A 82 30.17 5.01 -19.91
C LEU A 82 31.70 5.08 -19.79
N ALA A 83 32.32 3.98 -19.35
CA ALA A 83 33.77 3.84 -19.27
C ALA A 83 34.43 3.89 -20.65
N ASP A 84 33.88 3.15 -21.62
CA ASP A 84 34.39 3.09 -22.99
C ASP A 84 34.36 4.46 -23.69
N ARG A 85 33.36 5.28 -23.36
CA ARG A 85 33.22 6.65 -23.87
C ARG A 85 34.08 7.68 -23.13
N ARG A 86 34.81 7.27 -22.08
CA ARG A 86 35.60 8.16 -21.20
C ARG A 86 34.79 9.34 -20.65
N GLU A 87 33.49 9.14 -20.45
CA GLU A 87 32.59 10.19 -19.94
C GLU A 87 32.81 10.47 -18.44
N ARG A 88 33.51 9.58 -17.73
CA ARG A 88 33.79 9.67 -16.28
C ARG A 88 35.20 9.18 -15.96
N SER A 89 35.74 9.62 -14.82
CA SER A 89 37.04 9.13 -14.33
C SER A 89 36.94 7.70 -13.77
N GLU A 90 38.05 6.96 -13.79
CA GLU A 90 38.11 5.57 -13.29
C GLU A 90 37.73 5.47 -11.80
N ASP A 91 38.14 6.46 -10.98
CA ASP A 91 37.80 6.48 -9.55
C ASP A 91 36.28 6.62 -9.31
N VAL A 92 35.59 7.43 -10.13
CA VAL A 92 34.13 7.57 -10.07
C VAL A 92 33.46 6.26 -10.47
N LEU A 93 33.92 5.64 -11.56
CA LEU A 93 33.38 4.35 -12.03
C LEU A 93 33.61 3.21 -11.03
N ARG A 94 34.73 3.21 -10.30
CA ARG A 94 34.98 2.25 -9.21
C ARG A 94 33.99 2.46 -8.08
N LEU A 95 33.85 3.70 -7.59
CA LEU A 95 32.91 4.02 -6.50
C LEU A 95 31.47 3.65 -6.87
N GLU A 96 31.03 3.92 -8.09
CA GLU A 96 29.68 3.59 -8.54
C GLU A 96 29.44 2.08 -8.64
N ARG A 97 30.45 1.31 -9.06
CA ARG A 97 30.38 -0.17 -9.02
C ARG A 97 30.25 -0.70 -7.59
N ASP A 98 31.01 -0.14 -6.65
CA ASP A 98 30.94 -0.53 -5.24
C ASP A 98 29.57 -0.21 -4.64
N ILE A 99 29.02 0.98 -4.95
CA ILE A 99 27.66 1.38 -4.54
C ILE A 99 26.63 0.42 -5.13
N LEU A 100 26.72 0.11 -6.43
CA LEU A 100 25.80 -0.80 -7.11
C LEU A 100 25.86 -2.22 -6.50
N ARG A 101 27.06 -2.70 -6.18
CA ARG A 101 27.26 -3.99 -5.52
C ARG A 101 26.67 -4.01 -4.12
N ALA A 102 26.94 -2.98 -3.32
CA ALA A 102 26.36 -2.84 -1.99
C ALA A 102 24.83 -2.80 -2.03
N HIS A 103 24.24 -2.10 -3.00
CA HIS A 103 22.79 -2.10 -3.22
C HIS A 103 22.26 -3.48 -3.60
N TYR A 104 22.91 -4.20 -4.50
CA TYR A 104 22.53 -5.57 -4.85
C TYR A 104 22.57 -6.49 -3.64
N ASP A 105 23.69 -6.52 -2.91
CA ASP A 105 23.86 -7.39 -1.74
C ASP A 105 22.82 -7.05 -0.64
N ALA A 106 22.55 -5.76 -0.40
CA ALA A 106 21.49 -5.33 0.51
C ALA A 106 20.10 -5.79 0.04
N ARG A 107 19.80 -5.72 -1.27
CA ARG A 107 18.50 -6.14 -1.81
C ARG A 107 18.30 -7.66 -1.80
N VAL A 108 19.37 -8.43 -1.95
CA VAL A 108 19.34 -9.90 -1.83
C VAL A 108 19.20 -10.32 -0.37
N ALA A 109 19.86 -9.63 0.56
CA ALA A 109 19.78 -9.94 1.98
C ALA A 109 18.41 -9.61 2.60
N GLU A 110 17.77 -8.52 2.13
CA GLU A 110 16.48 -8.07 2.66
C GLU A 110 15.33 -9.06 2.38
N SER A 111 14.50 -9.28 3.39
CA SER A 111 13.30 -10.14 3.27
C SER A 111 12.33 -9.58 2.23
N SER A 112 11.97 -10.42 1.26
CA SER A 112 10.93 -10.08 0.28
C SER A 112 9.54 -9.99 0.94
N ALA A 113 9.28 -10.80 1.98
CA ALA A 113 8.04 -10.71 2.76
C ALA A 113 7.93 -9.35 3.50
N LYS A 114 9.04 -8.86 4.07
CA LYS A 114 9.13 -7.52 4.68
C LYS A 114 8.77 -6.44 3.67
N ARG A 115 9.38 -6.47 2.47
CA ARG A 115 9.09 -5.49 1.41
C ARG A 115 7.63 -5.55 0.96
N ALA A 116 7.08 -6.76 0.80
CA ALA A 116 5.66 -6.94 0.47
C ALA A 116 4.75 -6.32 1.53
N TYR A 117 5.05 -6.55 2.82
CA TYR A 117 4.29 -5.94 3.92
C TYR A 117 4.29 -4.42 3.84
N PHE A 118 5.46 -3.79 3.78
CA PHE A 118 5.55 -2.32 3.71
C PHE A 118 4.85 -1.76 2.47
N ALA A 119 5.01 -2.39 1.31
CA ALA A 119 4.35 -1.95 0.09
C ALA A 119 2.81 -2.06 0.18
N TYR A 120 2.25 -3.18 0.67
CA TYR A 120 0.80 -3.26 0.91
C TYR A 120 0.32 -2.26 1.96
N ARG A 121 1.08 -2.11 3.04
CA ARG A 121 0.79 -1.17 4.12
C ARG A 121 0.67 0.25 3.60
N ASP A 122 1.61 0.67 2.79
CA ASP A 122 1.63 2.00 2.20
C ASP A 122 0.45 2.19 1.22
N VAL A 123 0.03 1.14 0.49
CA VAL A 123 -1.17 1.20 -0.37
C VAL A 123 -2.41 1.60 0.42
N TYR A 124 -2.70 0.96 1.56
CA TYR A 124 -3.93 1.26 2.30
C TYR A 124 -3.79 2.42 3.29
N ARG A 125 -2.58 2.73 3.76
CA ARG A 125 -2.34 3.86 4.66
C ARG A 125 -2.24 5.19 3.92
N LEU A 126 -1.46 5.25 2.83
CA LEU A 126 -1.21 6.49 2.10
C LEU A 126 -2.28 6.74 1.03
N PHE A 127 -2.79 5.69 0.39
CA PHE A 127 -3.72 5.80 -0.74
C PHE A 127 -5.11 5.22 -0.45
N GLY A 128 -5.48 5.11 0.83
CA GLY A 128 -6.73 4.49 1.27
C GLY A 128 -7.98 5.37 1.16
N ARG A 129 -7.86 6.66 0.82
CA ARG A 129 -8.99 7.60 0.71
C ARG A 129 -8.96 8.33 -0.64
N PRO A 130 -10.00 8.19 -1.50
CA PRO A 130 -11.13 7.27 -1.38
C PRO A 130 -10.70 5.79 -1.42
N GLU A 131 -11.48 4.89 -0.82
CA GLU A 131 -11.15 3.47 -0.83
C GLU A 131 -11.23 2.91 -2.26
N THR A 132 -10.13 2.33 -2.72
CA THR A 132 -10.04 1.66 -4.01
C THR A 132 -10.05 0.15 -3.85
N ARG A 133 -10.29 -0.58 -4.95
CA ARG A 133 -10.14 -2.05 -4.94
C ARG A 133 -8.74 -2.51 -4.52
N TYR A 134 -7.70 -1.70 -4.79
CA TYR A 134 -6.32 -2.02 -4.45
C TYR A 134 -6.05 -1.81 -2.97
N SER A 135 -6.52 -0.69 -2.39
CA SER A 135 -6.39 -0.46 -0.94
C SER A 135 -7.18 -1.47 -0.11
N ARG A 136 -8.38 -1.86 -0.57
CA ARG A 136 -9.16 -2.92 0.10
C ARG A 136 -8.46 -4.27 0.06
N ARG A 137 -7.85 -4.62 -1.08
CA ARG A 137 -7.04 -5.85 -1.21
C ARG A 137 -5.77 -5.78 -0.37
N ALA A 138 -5.10 -4.64 -0.34
CA ALA A 138 -3.90 -4.45 0.46
C ALA A 138 -4.19 -4.60 1.97
N ARG A 139 -5.35 -4.13 2.47
CA ARG A 139 -5.81 -4.36 3.86
C ARG A 139 -5.94 -5.84 4.20
N LEU A 140 -6.35 -6.67 3.24
CA LEU A 140 -6.40 -8.11 3.41
C LEU A 140 -5.00 -8.74 3.33
N LEU A 141 -4.14 -8.30 2.42
CA LEU A 141 -2.87 -8.97 2.15
C LEU A 141 -1.71 -8.53 3.05
N ALA A 142 -1.75 -7.32 3.59
CA ALA A 142 -0.69 -6.81 4.46
C ALA A 142 -0.49 -7.68 5.72
N PRO A 143 -1.53 -8.08 6.47
CA PRO A 143 -1.31 -8.93 7.65
C PRO A 143 -0.71 -10.29 7.30
N ALA A 144 -1.10 -10.88 6.17
CA ALA A 144 -0.49 -12.13 5.69
C ALA A 144 1.00 -11.95 5.32
N ALA A 145 1.36 -10.85 4.65
CA ALA A 145 2.76 -10.54 4.36
C ALA A 145 3.58 -10.31 5.65
N LYS A 146 2.96 -9.71 6.66
CA LYS A 146 3.54 -9.50 7.98
C LYS A 146 3.81 -10.83 8.70
N GLU A 147 2.85 -11.76 8.70
CA GLU A 147 3.05 -13.10 9.27
C GLU A 147 4.10 -13.90 8.50
N ALA A 148 4.12 -13.82 7.18
CA ALA A 148 5.16 -14.44 6.37
C ALA A 148 6.57 -13.90 6.73
N TRP A 149 6.67 -12.59 6.99
CA TRP A 149 7.90 -11.98 7.46
C TRP A 149 8.29 -12.42 8.88
N ARG A 150 7.32 -12.52 9.80
CA ARG A 150 7.55 -13.09 11.16
C ARG A 150 8.10 -14.51 11.07
N GLU A 151 7.48 -15.36 10.24
CA GLU A 151 7.91 -16.74 9.99
C GLU A 151 9.31 -16.82 9.37
N GLU A 152 9.60 -15.98 8.38
CA GLU A 152 10.94 -15.90 7.77
C GLU A 152 12.00 -15.48 8.79
N THR A 153 11.69 -14.47 9.63
CA THR A 153 12.60 -13.98 10.67
C THR A 153 12.92 -15.07 11.69
N ARG A 154 11.89 -15.82 12.12
CA ARG A 154 12.03 -16.99 13.01
C ARG A 154 12.90 -18.08 12.38
N ARG A 155 12.65 -18.43 11.11
CA ARG A 155 13.46 -19.42 10.37
C ARG A 155 14.92 -19.02 10.20
N ARG A 156 15.21 -17.72 10.08
CA ARG A 156 16.59 -17.19 10.00
C ARG A 156 17.30 -17.11 11.36
N GLY A 157 16.63 -17.46 12.47
CA GLY A 157 17.19 -17.35 13.82
C GLY A 157 17.49 -15.91 14.25
N LEU A 158 16.86 -14.93 13.58
CA LEU A 158 17.02 -13.52 13.94
C LEU A 158 16.19 -13.22 15.19
N PRO A 159 16.68 -12.39 16.13
CA PRO A 159 15.92 -12.02 17.30
C PRO A 159 14.62 -11.30 16.90
N VAL A 160 13.49 -11.84 17.34
CA VAL A 160 12.16 -11.31 17.07
C VAL A 160 11.74 -10.45 18.26
N THR A 161 11.72 -9.14 18.08
CA THR A 161 11.09 -8.21 19.02
C THR A 161 9.80 -7.69 18.41
N ASP A 162 8.72 -7.59 19.17
CA ASP A 162 7.41 -7.14 18.64
C ASP A 162 7.46 -5.74 18.02
N LEU A 163 8.33 -4.88 18.55
CA LEU A 163 8.59 -3.53 18.01
C LEU A 163 9.12 -3.54 16.57
N MET A 164 9.73 -4.64 16.12
CA MET A 164 10.26 -4.77 14.76
C MET A 164 9.15 -4.81 13.70
N PHE A 165 7.95 -5.26 14.07
CA PHE A 165 6.90 -5.56 13.11
C PHE A 165 5.82 -4.47 13.00
N ASP A 166 5.99 -3.25 13.53
CA ASP A 166 4.94 -2.20 13.49
C ASP A 166 3.61 -2.74 14.07
N PRO A 167 3.55 -3.01 15.39
CA PRO A 167 2.39 -3.65 16.02
C PRO A 167 1.11 -2.86 15.77
N GLU A 168 0.07 -3.55 15.31
CA GLU A 168 -1.24 -2.91 15.12
C GLU A 168 -2.03 -2.94 16.43
N PRO A 169 -2.96 -1.99 16.65
CA PRO A 169 -3.86 -2.07 17.80
C PRO A 169 -4.58 -3.42 17.84
N GLY A 170 -4.47 -4.13 18.96
CA GLY A 170 -5.09 -5.45 19.16
C GLY A 170 -4.17 -6.64 18.83
N GLU A 171 -2.95 -6.43 18.35
CA GLU A 171 -1.90 -7.47 18.28
C GLU A 171 -1.22 -7.69 19.64
N GLU A 172 -1.99 -7.76 20.72
CA GLU A 172 -1.46 -8.01 22.06
C GLU A 172 -1.35 -9.52 22.31
N GLY A 173 -0.16 -9.97 22.73
CA GLY A 173 0.12 -11.38 23.02
C GLY A 173 -0.01 -12.28 21.79
N ASP A 174 -0.92 -13.26 21.86
CA ASP A 174 -1.14 -14.25 20.80
C ASP A 174 -2.15 -13.79 19.73
N ARG A 175 -2.61 -12.55 19.76
CA ARG A 175 -3.59 -12.09 18.76
C ARG A 175 -2.91 -11.53 17.52
N ARG A 176 -3.50 -11.81 16.35
CA ARG A 176 -3.04 -11.35 15.03
C ARG A 176 -4.17 -10.66 14.29
N VAL A 177 -3.88 -9.52 13.69
CA VAL A 177 -4.84 -8.82 12.81
C VAL A 177 -5.05 -9.65 11.56
N VAL A 178 -6.29 -9.99 11.23
CA VAL A 178 -6.63 -10.67 9.96
C VAL A 178 -7.17 -9.70 8.92
N PHE A 179 -7.80 -8.62 9.36
CA PHE A 179 -8.37 -7.60 8.46
C PHE A 179 -8.66 -6.30 9.21
N SER A 180 -8.63 -5.18 8.48
CA SER A 180 -9.07 -3.88 8.99
C SER A 180 -9.89 -3.11 7.95
N THR A 181 -10.95 -2.43 8.40
CA THR A 181 -11.84 -1.62 7.55
C THR A 181 -12.27 -0.34 8.26
N ALA A 182 -12.57 0.72 7.50
CA ALA A 182 -13.18 1.93 8.05
C ALA A 182 -14.70 1.78 8.26
N ARG A 183 -15.29 0.69 7.78
CA ARG A 183 -16.73 0.48 7.66
C ARG A 183 -17.26 -0.51 8.70
N LEU A 184 -18.11 -0.04 9.62
CA LEU A 184 -18.68 -0.87 10.69
C LEU A 184 -19.54 -2.02 10.16
N ASP A 185 -20.34 -1.77 9.13
CA ASP A 185 -21.20 -2.77 8.47
C ASP A 185 -20.37 -3.93 7.88
N GLU A 186 -19.26 -3.59 7.23
CA GLU A 186 -18.32 -4.59 6.72
C GLU A 186 -17.62 -5.34 7.84
N ALA A 187 -17.12 -4.65 8.87
CA ALA A 187 -16.46 -5.27 10.00
C ALA A 187 -17.36 -6.29 10.69
N ARG A 188 -18.62 -5.92 10.98
CA ARG A 188 -19.62 -6.82 11.59
C ARG A 188 -19.94 -8.02 10.71
N ARG A 189 -20.06 -7.82 9.39
CA ARG A 189 -20.32 -8.92 8.45
C ARG A 189 -19.17 -9.93 8.43
N LEU A 190 -17.93 -9.45 8.39
CA LEU A 190 -16.74 -10.30 8.37
C LEU A 190 -16.50 -10.97 9.72
N GLU A 191 -16.77 -10.28 10.83
CA GLU A 191 -16.76 -10.87 12.17
C GLU A 191 -17.77 -12.01 12.27
N ALA A 192 -19.02 -11.79 11.85
CA ALA A 192 -20.06 -12.82 11.86
C ALA A 192 -19.68 -14.03 11.00
N HIS A 193 -19.12 -13.78 9.80
CA HIS A 193 -18.58 -14.83 8.93
C HIS A 193 -17.52 -15.67 9.64
N LEU A 194 -16.49 -15.02 10.21
CA LEU A 194 -15.41 -15.73 10.90
C LEU A 194 -15.90 -16.49 12.15
N ARG A 195 -16.79 -15.91 12.96
CA ARG A 195 -17.40 -16.59 14.10
C ARG A 195 -18.21 -17.82 13.68
N SER A 196 -18.96 -17.71 12.57
CA SER A 196 -19.74 -18.84 12.03
C SER A 196 -18.86 -19.97 11.52
N ALA A 197 -17.63 -19.66 11.11
CA ALA A 197 -16.61 -20.63 10.71
C ALA A 197 -15.83 -21.22 11.91
N GLY A 198 -16.14 -20.83 13.14
CA GLY A 198 -15.55 -21.39 14.36
C GLY A 198 -14.33 -20.65 14.92
N PHE A 199 -13.94 -19.52 14.34
CA PHE A 199 -12.74 -18.79 14.79
C PHE A 199 -13.00 -17.92 16.04
N SER A 200 -12.01 -17.83 16.93
CA SER A 200 -12.02 -16.93 18.09
C SER A 200 -11.68 -15.49 17.69
N VAL A 201 -12.68 -14.76 17.20
CA VAL A 201 -12.52 -13.39 16.65
C VAL A 201 -12.80 -12.33 17.71
N GLN A 202 -11.96 -11.30 17.73
CA GLN A 202 -12.22 -10.05 18.45
C GLN A 202 -12.26 -8.88 17.46
N MET A 203 -13.33 -8.10 17.52
CA MET A 203 -13.42 -6.82 16.82
C MET A 203 -13.09 -5.69 17.80
N MET A 204 -12.20 -4.80 17.40
CA MET A 204 -11.87 -3.60 18.16
C MET A 204 -12.05 -2.35 17.31
N GLU A 205 -12.61 -1.30 17.92
CA GLU A 205 -12.63 0.03 17.32
C GLU A 205 -11.29 0.74 17.58
N SER A 206 -10.58 1.08 16.51
CA SER A 206 -9.40 1.93 16.58
C SER A 206 -9.83 3.40 16.46
N ARG A 207 -9.69 4.15 17.56
CA ARG A 207 -10.08 5.57 17.64
C ARG A 207 -9.15 6.52 16.89
N GLY A 208 -8.07 6.00 16.30
CA GLY A 208 -6.99 6.76 15.68
C GLY A 208 -6.06 7.35 16.72
N GLY A 209 -4.76 7.03 16.63
CA GLY A 209 -3.69 7.70 17.38
C GLY A 209 -2.87 8.61 16.46
N ALA A 210 -1.80 9.22 16.98
CA ALA A 210 -0.85 10.01 16.18
C ALA A 210 -0.10 9.17 15.11
N GLY A 211 -0.25 7.84 15.12
CA GLY A 211 0.21 6.93 14.08
C GLY A 211 -0.81 6.78 12.94
N ALA A 212 -0.33 6.39 11.76
CA ALA A 212 -1.04 6.31 10.47
C ALA A 212 -2.24 5.31 10.39
N TRP A 213 -2.84 4.96 11.52
CA TRP A 213 -4.06 4.16 11.60
C TRP A 213 -5.28 5.07 11.48
N ALA A 214 -5.89 5.04 10.30
CA ALA A 214 -7.19 5.67 10.10
C ALA A 214 -8.21 5.03 11.07
N ARG A 215 -9.03 5.87 11.71
CA ARG A 215 -10.23 5.46 12.45
C ARG A 215 -10.95 4.32 11.74
N GLY A 216 -11.30 3.27 12.48
CA GLY A 216 -11.97 2.10 11.89
C GLY A 216 -12.05 0.91 12.84
N PHE A 217 -12.23 -0.27 12.27
CA PHE A 217 -12.44 -1.53 12.96
C PHE A 217 -11.36 -2.51 12.53
N ILE A 218 -10.80 -3.20 13.52
CA ILE A 218 -9.75 -4.20 13.34
C ILE A 218 -10.31 -5.54 13.83
N LEU A 219 -10.14 -6.58 13.02
CA LEU A 219 -10.50 -7.95 13.36
C LEU A 219 -9.22 -8.71 13.70
N THR A 220 -9.18 -9.32 14.88
CA THR A 220 -8.06 -10.15 15.33
C THR A 220 -8.52 -11.57 15.66
N VAL A 221 -7.63 -12.54 15.50
CA VAL A 221 -7.80 -13.96 15.86
C VAL A 221 -6.56 -14.45 16.61
N SER A 222 -6.55 -15.68 17.14
CA SER A 222 -5.31 -16.27 17.69
C SER A 222 -4.26 -16.53 16.61
N SER A 223 -2.96 -16.53 16.95
CA SER A 223 -1.90 -16.78 15.97
C SER A 223 -2.04 -18.15 15.31
N SER A 224 -2.51 -19.15 16.06
CA SER A 224 -2.76 -20.50 15.55
C SER A 224 -3.88 -20.57 14.51
N GLU A 225 -4.89 -19.69 14.60
CA GLU A 225 -6.03 -19.65 13.67
C GLU A 225 -5.77 -18.73 12.46
N PHE A 226 -4.69 -17.95 12.48
CA PHE A 226 -4.48 -16.83 11.56
C PHE A 226 -4.61 -17.22 10.07
N TRP A 227 -3.89 -18.25 9.63
CA TRP A 227 -3.84 -18.61 8.21
C TRP A 227 -5.17 -19.15 7.70
N GLU A 228 -5.90 -19.91 8.52
CA GLU A 228 -7.22 -20.44 8.18
C GLU A 228 -8.28 -19.33 8.13
N ALA A 229 -8.27 -18.45 9.13
CA ALA A 229 -9.15 -17.28 9.16
C ALA A 229 -8.87 -16.35 7.96
N HIS A 230 -7.61 -16.11 7.63
CA HIS A 230 -7.21 -15.30 6.48
C HIS A 230 -7.67 -15.91 5.15
N ALA A 231 -7.47 -17.22 4.96
CA ALA A 231 -7.95 -17.93 3.78
C ALA A 231 -9.48 -17.85 3.65
N SER A 232 -10.21 -17.99 4.75
CA SER A 232 -11.67 -17.83 4.81
C SER A 232 -12.12 -16.42 4.37
N LEU A 233 -11.45 -15.37 4.85
CA LEU A 233 -11.72 -13.99 4.44
C LEU A 233 -11.39 -13.73 2.96
N LYS A 234 -10.32 -14.35 2.45
CA LYS A 234 -9.91 -14.19 1.05
C LYS A 234 -11.00 -14.65 0.08
N THR A 235 -11.66 -15.77 0.38
CA THR A 235 -12.79 -16.29 -0.42
C THR A 235 -13.96 -15.30 -0.42
N GLN A 236 -14.27 -14.68 0.72
CA GLN A 236 -15.36 -13.71 0.86
C GLN A 236 -15.08 -12.37 0.18
N LEU A 237 -13.88 -11.82 0.40
CA LEU A 237 -13.54 -10.46 -0.03
C LEU A 237 -13.06 -10.39 -1.47
N ALA A 238 -12.59 -11.50 -2.02
CA ALA A 238 -11.88 -11.49 -3.28
C ALA A 238 -12.10 -12.77 -4.11
N PRO A 239 -13.37 -13.19 -4.36
CA PRO A 239 -13.69 -14.46 -5.02
C PRO A 239 -13.14 -14.58 -6.45
N ASN A 240 -12.88 -13.45 -7.13
CA ASN A 240 -12.41 -13.40 -8.52
C ASN A 240 -10.98 -12.84 -8.65
N LEU A 241 -10.09 -13.12 -7.69
CA LEU A 241 -8.70 -12.68 -7.82
C LEU A 241 -7.97 -13.55 -8.86
N PRO A 242 -7.56 -12.99 -10.02
CA PRO A 242 -6.54 -13.67 -10.79
C PRO A 242 -5.30 -13.79 -9.92
N SER A 243 -4.71 -14.98 -9.86
CA SER A 243 -3.35 -15.15 -9.34
C SER A 243 -2.46 -14.17 -10.11
N PHE A 244 -1.75 -13.29 -9.40
CA PHE A 244 -0.75 -12.44 -10.03
C PHE A 244 0.25 -13.34 -10.76
N SER A 245 0.25 -13.27 -12.08
CA SER A 245 1.28 -13.84 -12.93
C SER A 245 2.17 -12.68 -13.34
N PRO A 246 3.43 -12.60 -12.87
CA PRO A 246 4.34 -11.57 -13.35
C PRO A 246 4.44 -11.75 -14.86
N LYS A 247 3.99 -10.75 -15.63
CA LYS A 247 4.31 -10.72 -17.04
C LYS A 247 5.84 -10.67 -17.11
N SER A 248 6.44 -11.63 -17.82
CA SER A 248 7.86 -11.58 -18.18
C SER A 248 8.05 -10.32 -19.02
N THR A 249 8.45 -9.23 -18.38
CA THR A 249 8.98 -8.03 -19.03
C THR A 249 10.38 -8.29 -19.53
#